data_AF-A0AAV8G973-F1
#
_entry.id   AF-A0AAV8G973-F1
#
_cell.length_a   1.000
_cell.length_b   1.000
_cell.length_c   1.000
_cell.angle_alpha   90.00
_cell.angle_beta   90.00
_cell.angle_gamma   90.00
#
_symmetry.space_group_name_H-M   'P 1'
#
loop_
_entity.id
_entity.type
_entity.pdbx_description
1 polymer ?
#
loop_
_entity_poly.entity_id
_entity_poly.type
_entity_poly.pdbx_seq_one_letter_code
_entity_poly.pdbx_strand_id
1 'polypeptide(L)' 'MKVQCDYCNHASASLFCFADEAALCDGCDRKIHRANKVASKHRRFSLVHPLSGQAASQLHPPAPLCDIC' A
#
# COMPACT_ATOMS: atom_id res chain seq x y z
N MET A 1 -13.59 8.19 3.44
CA MET A 1 -13.09 9.28 2.57
C MET A 1 -12.01 8.69 1.65
N LYS A 2 -11.93 9.10 0.38
CA LYS A 2 -10.87 8.66 -0.56
C LYS A 2 -9.79 9.74 -0.61
N VAL A 3 -8.52 9.36 -0.41
CA VAL A 3 -7.35 10.26 -0.54
C VAL A 3 -6.98 10.40 -2.01
N GLN A 4 -6.67 11.61 -2.49
CA GLN A 4 -6.18 11.84 -3.85
C GLN A 4 -4.66 11.69 -3.92
N CYS A 5 -4.14 11.42 -5.12
CA CYS A 5 -2.70 11.34 -5.37
C CYS A 5 -2.08 12.74 -5.29
N ASP A 6 -1.11 12.93 -4.40
CA ASP A 6 -0.45 14.23 -4.17
C ASP A 6 0.33 14.72 -5.41
N TYR A 7 0.76 13.80 -6.27
CA TYR A 7 1.55 14.14 -7.46
C TYR A 7 0.68 14.59 -8.65
N CYS A 8 -0.38 13.85 -8.97
CA CYS A 8 -1.19 14.14 -10.16
C CYS A 8 -2.52 14.84 -9.86
N ASN A 9 -2.97 14.86 -8.61
CA ASN A 9 -4.23 15.46 -8.13
C ASN A 9 -5.49 15.03 -8.90
N HIS A 10 -5.41 13.94 -9.68
CA HIS A 10 -6.49 13.48 -10.56
C HIS A 10 -6.99 12.09 -10.14
N ALA A 11 -6.07 11.18 -9.79
CA ALA A 11 -6.39 9.81 -9.42
C ALA A 11 -6.50 9.65 -7.89
N SER A 12 -7.27 8.66 -7.43
CA SER A 12 -7.24 8.26 -6.02
C SER A 12 -5.90 7.63 -5.68
N ALA A 13 -5.35 8.00 -4.52
CA ALA A 13 -4.17 7.36 -3.98
C ALA A 13 -4.49 5.91 -3.57
N SER A 14 -3.54 5.02 -3.83
CA SER A 14 -3.63 3.59 -3.47
C SER A 14 -2.47 3.18 -2.57
N LEU A 15 -1.42 3.99 -2.51
CA LEU A 15 -0.20 3.75 -1.76
C LEU A 15 0.17 5.01 -1.00
N PHE A 16 0.82 4.86 0.15
CA PHE A 16 1.51 5.96 0.84
C PHE A 16 2.97 5.60 1.04
N CYS A 17 3.86 6.54 0.73
CA CYS A 17 5.28 6.44 0.95
C CYS A 17 5.67 7.21 2.22
N PHE A 18 6.32 6.54 3.18
CA PHE A 18 6.78 7.20 4.41
C PHE A 18 7.98 8.13 4.18
N ALA A 19 8.88 7.77 3.26
CA ALA A 19 10.09 8.55 3.04
C ALA A 19 9.79 9.90 2.36
N ASP A 20 8.77 9.92 1.50
CA ASP A 20 8.34 11.12 0.77
C ASP A 20 7.10 11.79 1.39
N GLU A 21 6.56 11.20 2.47
CA GLU A 21 5.33 11.64 3.15
C GLU A 21 4.15 11.89 2.19
N ALA A 22 4.03 11.06 1.15
CA ALA A 22 3.12 11.28 0.03
C ALA A 22 2.20 10.09 -0.25
N ALA A 23 0.92 10.38 -0.49
CA ALA A 23 -0.09 9.47 -1.00
C ALA A 23 -0.07 9.47 -2.54
N LEU A 24 0.17 8.31 -3.15
CA LEU A 24 0.37 8.16 -4.59
C LEU A 24 -0.61 7.15 -5.19
N CYS A 25 -1.02 7.39 -6.44
CA CYS A 25 -1.62 6.35 -7.27
C CYS A 25 -0.55 5.42 -7.83
N ASP A 26 -0.92 4.22 -8.28
CA ASP A 26 0.03 3.21 -8.80
C ASP A 26 0.89 3.75 -9.95
N GLY A 27 0.30 4.55 -10.85
CA GLY A 27 1.03 5.16 -11.96
C GLY A 27 2.12 6.14 -11.52
N CYS A 28 1.83 6.96 -10.50
CA CYS A 28 2.80 7.90 -9.94
C CYS A 28 3.86 7.18 -9.11
N ASP A 29 3.48 6.15 -8.33
CA ASP A 29 4.43 5.30 -7.60
C ASP A 29 5.46 4.69 -8.55
N ARG A 30 5.05 4.11 -9.68
CA ARG A 30 6.00 3.52 -10.63
C ARG A 30 6.99 4.55 -11.17
N LYS A 31 6.51 5.75 -11.52
CA LYS A 31 7.37 6.82 -12.05
C LYS A 31 8.40 7.29 -11.02
N ILE A 32 8.00 7.38 -9.75
CA ILE A 32 8.87 7.89 -8.67
C ILE A 32 9.78 6.77 -8.14
N HIS A 33 9.19 5.65 -7.72
CA HIS A 33 9.88 4.60 -6.98
C HIS A 33 10.51 3.52 -7.86
N ARG A 34 10.08 3.31 -9.11
CA ARG A 34 10.73 2.34 -10.01
C ARG A 34 11.77 2.94 -10.93
N ALA A 35 11.83 4.27 -11.04
CA ALA A 35 12.83 4.95 -11.88
C ALA A 35 14.23 4.97 -11.23
N ASN A 36 14.33 4.87 -9.89
CA ASN A 36 15.59 4.97 -9.17
C ASN A 36 15.73 3.87 -8.10
N LYS A 37 16.92 3.25 -8.03
CA LYS A 37 17.29 2.22 -7.03
C LYS A 37 17.18 2.71 -5.58
N VAL A 38 17.34 4.01 -5.32
CA VAL A 38 17.17 4.60 -3.98
C VAL A 38 15.68 4.62 -3.62
N ALA A 39 14.86 5.21 -4.49
CA ALA A 39 13.41 5.31 -4.28
C ALA A 39 12.74 3.93 -4.22
N SER A 40 13.21 2.94 -4.97
CA SER A 40 12.68 1.56 -4.89
C SER A 40 12.73 0.95 -3.48
N LYS A 41 13.63 1.44 -2.62
CA LYS A 41 13.77 0.99 -1.22
C LYS A 41 12.84 1.70 -0.25
N HIS A 42 12.11 2.72 -0.69
CA HIS A 42 11.16 3.42 0.18
C HIS A 42 10.06 2.45 0.65
N ARG A 43 9.75 2.50 1.96
CA ARG A 43 8.63 1.75 2.53
C ARG A 43 7.32 2.37 2.09
N ARG A 44 6.48 1.55 1.46
CA ARG A 44 5.18 1.91 0.91
C ARG A 44 4.12 0.97 1.46
N PHE A 45 2.96 1.50 1.83
CA PHE A 45 1.83 0.71 2.31
C PHE A 45 0.56 1.00 1.52
N SER A 46 -0.31 -0.01 1.44
CA SER A 46 -1.57 0.08 0.72
C SER A 46 -2.57 0.93 1.50
N LEU A 47 -3.17 1.91 0.82
CA LEU A 47 -4.28 2.72 1.32
C LEU A 47 -5.64 2.12 0.97
N VAL A 48 -5.71 1.13 0.08
CA VAL A 48 -6.95 0.40 -0.17
C VAL A 48 -7.24 -0.49 1.04
N HIS A 49 -8.20 -0.06 1.86
CA HIS A 49 -8.74 -0.89 2.91
C HIS A 49 -9.33 -2.16 2.26
N PRO A 50 -8.99 -3.37 2.74
CA PRO A 50 -9.69 -4.56 2.29
C PRO A 50 -11.14 -4.39 2.74
N LEU A 51 -12.06 -4.05 1.83
CA LEU A 51 -13.48 -4.13 2.12
C LEU A 51 -13.73 -5.55 2.65
N SER A 52 -14.27 -5.65 3.86
CA SER A 52 -14.77 -6.89 4.46
C SER A 52 -15.41 -7.78 3.39
N GLY A 53 -14.79 -8.93 3.10
CA GLY A 53 -15.46 -9.96 2.31
C GLY A 53 -14.56 -10.90 1.52
N GLN A 54 -13.51 -10.45 0.83
CA GLN A 54 -12.77 -11.32 -0.10
C GLN A 54 -11.31 -10.88 -0.29
N ALA A 55 -10.44 -11.38 0.58
CA ALA A 55 -9.02 -11.58 0.28
C ALA A 55 -8.61 -13.01 0.68
N ALA A 56 -9.45 -13.99 0.33
CA ALA A 56 -9.10 -15.40 0.37
C ALA A 56 -8.35 -15.76 -0.92
N SER A 57 -7.09 -15.33 -1.01
CA SER A 57 -6.09 -15.92 -1.92
C SER A 57 -4.66 -15.52 -1.51
N GLN A 58 -4.34 -15.67 -0.22
CA GLN A 58 -2.98 -15.99 0.20
C GLN A 58 -3.08 -17.12 1.22
N LEU A 59 -2.87 -18.33 0.70
CA LEU A 59 -2.73 -19.57 1.43
C LEU A 59 -1.56 -19.49 2.46
N HIS A 60 -1.90 -19.79 3.73
CA HIS A 60 -1.11 -20.42 4.83
C HIS A 60 -0.39 -19.53 5.87
N PRO A 61 -0.29 -19.97 7.16
CA PRO A 61 -1.16 -20.81 8.01
C PRO A 61 -1.79 -20.01 9.18
N PRO A 62 -2.77 -20.58 9.92
CA PRO A 62 -3.44 -19.88 11.02
C PRO A 62 -2.47 -19.53 12.15
N ALA A 63 -2.72 -18.39 12.80
CA ALA A 63 -2.08 -18.00 14.05
C ALA A 63 -2.10 -19.17 15.06
N PRO A 64 -1.05 -19.36 15.88
CA PRO A 64 -1.04 -20.41 16.88
C PRO A 64 -2.19 -20.16 17.86
N LEU A 65 -3.03 -21.18 18.06
CA LEU A 65 -4.04 -21.19 19.10
C LEU A 65 -3.30 -21.06 20.44
N CYS A 66 -3.65 -20.04 21.23
CA CYS A 66 -3.15 -19.92 22.59
C CYS A 66 -3.84 -20.99 23.46
N ASP A 67 -3.21 -22.15 23.60
CA ASP A 67 -3.64 -23.23 24.50
C ASP A 67 -3.08 -23.03 25.91
N ILE A 68 -3.53 -21.99 26.63
CA ILE A 68 -3.46 -22.07 28.09
C ILE A 68 -4.68 -21.42 28.75
N CYS A 69 -5.42 -22.29 29.43
CA CYS A 69 -6.43 -21.99 30.43
C CYS A 69 -5.79 -21.47 31.71
#